data_AF-A0A0C3Q4X7-F1
#
_entry.id   AF-A0A0C3Q4X7-F1
#
_cell.length_a   1.000
_cell.length_b   1.000
_cell.length_c   1.000
_cell.angle_alpha   90.00
_cell.angle_beta   90.00
_cell.angle_gamma   90.00
#
_symmetry.space_group_name_H-M   'P 1'
#
loop_
_entity.id
_entity.type
_entity.pdbx_description
1 polymer ?
#
loop_
_entity_poly.entity_id
_entity_poly.type
_entity_poly.pdbx_seq_one_letter_code
_entity_poly.pdbx_strand_id
1 'polypeptide(L)' 'IPPPIRLVTMGYFPTSPRDPPTAFSINLLSQFHHLYDYTSDSITALAAAHRDLLEERGFLMLNSKVT' A
#
# COMPACT_ATOMS: atom_id res chain seq x y z
N ILE A 1 11.99 -5.04 -20.95
CA ILE A 1 10.60 -4.99 -20.43
C ILE A 1 10.28 -3.52 -20.12
N PRO A 2 9.22 -2.93 -20.69
CA PRO A 2 8.78 -1.58 -20.36
C PRO A 2 8.60 -1.39 -18.84
N PRO A 3 8.91 -0.21 -18.27
CA PRO A 3 8.87 0.00 -16.81
C PRO A 3 7.55 -0.43 -16.14
N PRO A 4 6.36 -0.15 -16.71
CA PRO A 4 5.09 -0.58 -16.11
C PRO A 4 4.91 -2.10 -16.08
N ILE A 5 5.29 -2.78 -17.17
CA ILE A 5 5.19 -4.25 -17.26
C ILE A 5 6.15 -4.88 -16.25
N ARG A 6 7.35 -4.31 -16.06
CA ARG A 6 8.31 -4.79 -15.07
C ARG A 6 7.78 -4.68 -13.64
N LEU A 7 7.09 -3.57 -13.32
CA LEU A 7 6.45 -3.39 -12.02
C LEU A 7 5.38 -4.46 -11.77
N VAL A 8 4.53 -4.73 -12.77
CA VAL A 8 3.50 -5.79 -12.67
C VAL A 8 4.13 -7.16 -12.47
N THR A 9 5.19 -7.49 -13.22
CA THR A 9 5.93 -8.76 -13.03
C THR A 9 6.54 -8.87 -11.63
N MET A 10 6.91 -7.75 -11.01
CA MET A 10 7.42 -7.70 -9.64
C MET A 10 6.31 -7.70 -8.57
N GLY A 11 5.03 -7.81 -8.95
CA GLY A 11 3.91 -7.81 -8.01
C GLY A 11 3.43 -6.42 -7.60
N TYR A 12 3.75 -5.38 -8.39
CA TYR A 12 3.34 -4.01 -8.14
C TYR A 12 2.43 -3.48 -9.25
N PHE A 13 1.37 -2.78 -8.87
CA PHE A 13 0.47 -2.06 -9.76
C PHE A 13 0.96 -0.63 -9.96
N PRO A 14 1.40 -0.23 -11.17
CA PRO A 14 1.87 1.13 -11.43
C PRO A 14 0.72 2.13 -11.40
N THR A 15 0.94 3.33 -10.86
CA THR A 15 -0.08 4.38 -10.82
C THR A 15 -0.29 5.10 -12.17
N SER A 16 0.64 4.91 -13.12
CA SER A 16 0.55 5.46 -14.48
C SER A 16 1.10 4.47 -15.51
N PRO A 17 0.46 4.35 -16.68
CA PRO A 17 0.87 3.44 -17.74
C PRO A 17 2.10 3.93 -18.53
N ARG A 18 2.57 5.17 -18.33
CA ARG A 18 3.72 5.74 -19.06
C ARG A 18 4.90 6.03 -18.14
N ASP A 19 4.65 6.78 -17.06
CA ASP A 19 5.67 7.13 -16.06
C ASP A 19 5.05 7.05 -14.66
N PRO A 20 5.11 5.88 -14.00
CA PRO A 20 4.60 5.73 -12.65
C PRO A 20 5.55 6.37 -11.62
N PRO A 21 5.15 7.45 -10.94
CA PRO A 21 5.95 8.00 -9.83
C PRO A 21 5.95 7.06 -8.61
N THR A 22 4.93 6.20 -8.51
CA THR A 22 4.71 5.28 -7.41
C THR A 22 4.05 4.00 -7.93
N ALA A 23 4.11 2.92 -7.14
CA ALA A 23 3.42 1.68 -7.44
C ALA A 23 2.89 1.04 -6.15
N PHE A 24 1.76 0.35 -6.23
CA PHE A 24 1.12 -0.32 -5.09
C PHE A 24 1.38 -1.82 -5.12
N SER A 25 1.62 -2.46 -3.98
CA SER A 25 1.74 -3.93 -3.95
C SER A 25 0.40 -4.59 -4.25
N ILE A 26 0.36 -5.46 -5.25
CA ILE A 26 -0.85 -6.22 -5.64
C ILE A 26 -1.28 -7.13 -4.50
N ASN A 27 -0.33 -7.78 -3.82
CA ASN A 27 -0.62 -8.65 -2.68
C ASN A 27 -1.22 -7.88 -1.50
N LEU A 28 -0.70 -6.67 -1.23
CA LEU A 28 -1.25 -5.83 -0.17
C LEU A 28 -2.67 -5.40 -0.50
N LEU A 29 -2.93 -5.05 -1.77
CA LEU A 29 -4.27 -4.66 -2.23
C LEU A 29 -5.27 -5.83 -2.14
N SER A 30 -4.84 -7.04 -2.49
CA SER A 30 -5.65 -8.25 -2.36
C SER A 30 -5.95 -8.59 -0.90
N GLN A 31 -4.97 -8.47 0.00
CA GLN A 31 -5.19 -8.66 1.43
C GLN A 31 -6.14 -7.61 2.01
N PHE A 32 -5.98 -6.34 1.62
CA PHE A 32 -6.90 -5.27 2.00
C PHE A 32 -8.34 -5.57 1.56
N HIS A 33 -8.53 -6.02 0.32
CA HIS A 33 -9.85 -6.39 -0.20
C HIS A 33 -10.48 -7.54 0.59
N HIS A 34 -9.72 -8.61 0.89
CA HIS A 34 -10.23 -9.72 1.69
C HIS A 34 -10.62 -9.31 3.11
N LEU A 35 -9.86 -8.40 3.73
CA LEU A 35 -10.19 -7.88 5.06
C LEU A 35 -11.39 -6.93 5.01
N TYR A 36 -11.51 -6.17 3.93
CA TYR A 36 -12.65 -5.28 3.68
C TYR A 36 -13.97 -6.04 3.64
N ASP A 37 -14.00 -7.16 2.91
CA ASP A 37 -15.19 -8.00 2.79
C ASP A 37 -15.57 -8.69 4.11
N TYR A 38 -14.60 -8.88 5.01
CA TYR A 38 -14.80 -9.65 6.23
C TYR A 38 -15.26 -8.78 7.42
N THR A 39 -14.53 -7.71 7.79
CA THR A 39 -14.90 -6.85 8.93
C THR A 39 -14.22 -5.47 8.88
N SER A 40 -14.95 -4.42 9.30
CA SER A 40 -14.40 -3.06 9.44
C SER A 40 -13.25 -2.96 10.45
N ASP A 41 -13.26 -3.78 11.51
CA ASP A 41 -12.23 -3.78 12.54
C ASP A 41 -10.90 -4.33 12.03
N SER A 42 -10.94 -5.33 11.14
CA SER A 42 -9.74 -5.90 10.53
C SER A 42 -9.03 -4.90 9.60
N ILE A 43 -9.79 -4.07 8.88
CA ILE A 43 -9.22 -2.98 8.08
C ILE A 43 -8.52 -1.97 8.98
N THR A 44 -9.14 -1.61 10.10
CA THR A 44 -8.58 -0.64 11.06
C THR A 44 -7.29 -1.17 11.69
N ALA A 45 -7.27 -2.45 12.07
CA ALA A 45 -6.07 -3.12 12.60
C ALA A 45 -4.94 -3.21 11.56
N LEU A 46 -5.27 -3.53 10.30
CA LEU A 46 -4.30 -3.54 9.21
C LEU A 46 -3.73 -2.14 8.95
N ALA A 47 -4.58 -1.11 8.91
CA ALA A 47 -4.14 0.27 8.70
C ALA A 47 -3.19 0.73 9.83
N ALA A 48 -3.45 0.31 11.07
CA ALA A 48 -2.56 0.56 12.20
C ALA A 48 -1.21 -0.15 12.02
N ALA A 49 -1.20 -1.46 11.75
CA ALA A 49 0.04 -2.22 11.54
C ALA A 49 0.85 -1.70 10.34
N HIS A 50 0.17 -1.24 9.28
CA HIS A 50 0.83 -0.67 8.11
C HIS A 50 1.50 0.68 8.42
N ARG A 51 0.84 1.51 9.23
CA ARG A 51 1.44 2.75 9.74
C ARG A 51 2.68 2.45 10.57
N ASP A 52 2.60 1.53 11.52
CA ASP A 52 3.72 1.19 12.41
C ASP A 52 4.94 0.70 11.59
N LEU A 53 4.72 -0.17 10.59
CA LEU A 53 5.78 -0.64 9.70
C LEU A 53 6.43 0.49 8.88
N LEU A 54 5.64 1.47 8.44
CA LEU A 54 6.16 2.60 7.68
C LEU A 54 6.93 3.57 8.59
N GLU A 55 6.49 3.78 9.83
CA GLU A 55 7.22 4.55 10.84
C GLU A 55 8.56 3.88 11.19
N GLU A 56 8.59 2.56 11.39
CA GLU A 56 9.82 1.79 11.59
C GLU A 56 10.81 1.93 10.43
N ARG A 57 10.30 2.10 9.21
CA ARG A 57 11.11 2.34 8.00
C ARG A 57 11.52 3.81 7.82
N GLY A 58 11.18 4.68 8.76
CA GLY A 58 11.54 6.09 8.77
C GLY A 58 10.67 6.99 7.89
N PHE A 59 9.50 6.51 7.46
CA PHE A 59 8.56 7.36 6.71
C PHE A 59 7.80 8.29 7.67
N LEU A 60 7.68 9.56 7.30
CA LEU A 60 6.94 10.57 8.06
C LEU A 60 5.44 10.47 7.78
N MET A 61 4.66 10.22 8.82
CA MET A 61 3.20 10.20 8.74
C MET A 61 2.65 11.63 8.72
N LEU A 62 2.15 12.07 7.55
CA LEU A 62 1.60 13.43 7.36
C LEU A 62 0.31 13.71 8.15
N ASN A 63 -0.28 12.69 8.76
CA ASN A 63 -1.53 12.80 9.52
C ASN A 63 -1.32 12.58 11.03
N SER A 64 -0.10 12.75 11.54
CA SER A 64 0.12 12.82 12.98
C SER A 64 -0.68 14.01 13.51
N LYS A 65 -1.73 13.73 14.29
CA LYS A 65 -2.57 14.76 14.89
C LYS A 65 -1.63 15.69 15.67
N VAL A 66 -1.49 16.94 15.22
CA VAL A 66 -0.81 17.98 15.99
C VAL A 66 -1.55 18.07 17.31
N THR A 67 -0.88 17.64 18.38
CA THR A 67 -1.39 17.75 19.75
C THR A 67 -1.15 19.15 20.25
#